data_AF-A0A1Y4DY24-F1
#
_entry.id   AF-A0A1Y4DY24-F1
#
_cell.length_a   1.000
_cell.length_b   1.000
_cell.length_c   1.000
_cell.angle_alpha   90.00
_cell.angle_beta   90.00
_cell.angle_gamma   90.00
#
_symmetry.space_group_name_H-M   'P 1'
#
loop_
_entity.id
_entity.type
_entity.pdbx_description
1 polymer ?
#
loop_
_entity_poly.entity_id
_entity_poly.type
_entity_poly.pdbx_seq_one_letter_code
_entity_poly.pdbx_strand_id
1 'polypeptide(L)'
;MPRSTSPCSSAARRACAWVRAARRPRPRPTGSPPMWMTTACGTPSCTSVLSRTTGKARVLGGGLGAPLRGRRGASLRHSSLFCGRRTGGERSAARLRTPRPVPSDKRARPPARRSFGPPDARVARFAATAAVLSGYACCVPSVRAAALAAKGGDPMNVVVFDVGGTSVKYGLMQDDELKAQGKVPTPQGADATQEEFLAGLDGVIDKLRAEAGGALDGVAMSLPGTIDVDARYIKTGGALLYNYETDANTWAARWGMPVEIENDARCATIAEYDLGNLQGAKTGVVLAFGTGIGGGIIINGEVYKGTHLYAGEASMIYIETPPVTQELVSGTSFSDKCSTVSLTRLMAEAKGLDGCSGEEALAWVKAGDEVACGVFDTYLENLSREIHNIQCLLDPDVVCLGGGISQDSFFVEKVREAVRYFNEDLLPFAFPVPEIHACKFFNDANLVGAYRHFLRMQAKRAA
;
A
#
# COMPACT_ATOMS: atom_id res chain seq x y z
N MET A 1 53.44 15.54 -34.92
CA MET A 1 52.28 15.02 -35.67
C MET A 1 52.71 13.84 -36.50
N PRO A 2 51.83 12.91 -36.92
CA PRO A 2 50.52 12.51 -36.38
C PRO A 2 50.63 11.12 -35.68
N ARG A 3 49.82 10.68 -34.70
CA ARG A 3 48.35 10.49 -34.62
C ARG A 3 47.76 9.60 -35.72
N SER A 4 47.69 8.29 -35.46
CA SER A 4 46.76 7.38 -36.12
C SER A 4 45.58 7.07 -35.18
N THR A 5 44.37 7.36 -35.64
CA THR A 5 43.11 7.04 -34.95
C THR A 5 42.36 5.96 -35.71
N SER A 6 41.80 4.99 -35.02
CA SER A 6 40.73 4.11 -35.54
C SER A 6 39.64 3.94 -34.47
N PRO A 7 38.39 3.62 -34.85
CA PRO A 7 37.23 4.27 -34.24
C PRO A 7 36.56 3.49 -33.11
N CYS A 8 36.20 4.20 -32.04
CA CYS A 8 35.19 3.71 -31.10
C CYS A 8 33.80 3.75 -31.75
N SER A 9 33.04 2.67 -31.60
CA SER A 9 31.79 2.40 -32.34
C SER A 9 30.62 3.29 -31.91
N SER A 10 29.63 3.39 -32.79
CA SER A 10 28.50 4.33 -32.74
C SER A 10 27.41 4.02 -31.71
N ALA A 11 27.67 3.13 -30.74
CA ALA A 11 26.73 2.78 -29.67
C ALA A 11 26.69 3.84 -28.55
N ALA A 12 27.85 4.33 -28.10
CA ALA A 12 27.97 5.21 -26.93
C ALA A 12 27.34 6.62 -27.11
N ARG A 13 27.01 7.03 -28.34
CA ARG A 13 26.40 8.35 -28.62
C ARG A 13 24.87 8.37 -28.61
N ARG A 14 24.20 7.20 -28.51
CA ARG A 14 22.73 7.14 -28.43
C ARG A 14 22.20 7.26 -26.99
N ALA A 15 22.97 6.81 -25.99
CA ALA A 15 22.60 6.92 -24.57
C ALA A 15 22.45 8.39 -24.08
N CYS A 16 23.19 9.34 -24.64
CA CYS A 16 23.11 10.76 -24.27
C CYS A 16 21.93 11.53 -24.90
N ALA A 17 21.08 10.89 -25.71
CA ALA A 17 19.94 11.56 -26.34
C ALA A 17 18.73 11.76 -25.39
N TRP A 18 18.61 10.91 -24.37
CA TRP A 18 17.44 10.80 -23.49
C TRP A 18 17.15 12.09 -22.69
N VAL A 19 18.19 12.80 -22.24
CA VAL A 19 18.07 13.92 -21.27
C VAL A 19 17.83 15.30 -21.91
N ARG A 20 17.80 15.44 -23.25
CA ARG A 20 17.64 16.75 -23.92
C ARG A 20 16.23 17.09 -24.41
N ALA A 21 15.28 16.16 -24.42
CA ALA A 21 13.94 16.39 -24.97
C ALA A 21 13.04 17.27 -24.07
N ALA A 22 13.27 17.30 -22.76
CA ALA A 22 12.41 17.99 -21.78
C ALA A 22 12.54 19.54 -21.73
N ARG A 23 13.07 20.20 -22.77
CA ARG A 23 13.22 21.67 -22.83
C ARG A 23 12.37 22.32 -23.93
N ARG A 24 11.09 22.56 -23.62
CA ARG A 24 10.28 23.60 -24.29
C ARG A 24 10.14 24.82 -23.37
N PRO A 25 10.48 26.05 -23.81
CA PRO A 25 10.22 27.25 -23.01
C PRO A 25 8.72 27.58 -23.03
N ARG A 26 8.11 27.77 -21.85
CA ARG A 26 6.73 28.30 -21.75
C ARG A 26 6.70 29.77 -22.22
N PRO A 27 5.73 30.21 -23.03
CA PRO A 27 5.54 31.62 -23.33
C PRO A 27 5.09 32.38 -22.07
N ARG A 28 5.51 33.64 -21.92
CA ARG A 28 5.06 34.51 -20.83
C ARG A 28 3.59 34.92 -21.07
N PRO A 29 2.69 34.81 -20.08
CA PRO A 29 1.35 35.36 -20.21
C PRO A 29 1.39 36.89 -20.10
N THR A 30 1.10 37.59 -21.20
CA THR A 30 0.77 39.01 -21.19
C THR A 30 -0.74 39.17 -20.97
N GLY A 31 -1.16 39.50 -19.75
CA GLY A 31 -2.57 39.74 -19.43
C GLY A 31 -2.73 40.27 -18.02
N SER A 32 -3.30 41.48 -17.89
CA SER A 32 -3.59 42.11 -16.60
C SER A 32 -4.73 41.38 -15.86
N PRO A 33 -4.70 41.24 -14.53
CA PRO A 33 -5.78 40.61 -13.78
C PRO A 33 -7.01 41.53 -13.70
N PRO A 34 -8.24 40.99 -13.84
CA PRO A 34 -9.45 41.76 -13.58
C PRO A 34 -9.65 42.01 -12.08
N MET A 35 -10.15 43.20 -11.78
CA MET A 35 -10.34 43.75 -10.45
C MET A 35 -11.56 43.12 -9.76
N TRP A 36 -11.38 42.48 -8.61
CA TRP A 36 -12.49 41.95 -7.82
C TRP A 36 -13.16 43.07 -7.03
N MET A 37 -14.33 43.53 -7.49
CA MET A 37 -15.21 44.38 -6.68
C MET A 37 -16.18 43.53 -5.86
N THR A 38 -16.21 43.79 -4.55
CA THR A 38 -17.20 43.28 -3.62
C THR A 38 -18.51 44.06 -3.72
N THR A 39 -19.63 43.39 -3.94
CA THR A 39 -20.96 43.87 -3.55
C THR A 39 -21.80 42.71 -3.05
N ALA A 40 -22.58 42.97 -1.99
CA ALA A 40 -23.35 41.96 -1.28
C ALA A 40 -24.88 42.18 -1.45
N CYS A 41 -25.62 41.11 -1.15
CA CYS A 41 -27.05 41.09 -0.80
C CYS A 41 -28.07 41.21 -1.96
N GLY A 42 -29.07 40.32 -1.96
CA GLY A 42 -30.25 40.43 -2.84
C GLY A 42 -30.90 39.11 -3.27
N THR A 43 -31.54 38.38 -2.35
CA THR A 43 -32.61 37.42 -2.73
C THR A 43 -33.87 38.18 -3.17
N PRO A 44 -34.63 37.67 -4.15
CA PRO A 44 -36.01 37.27 -3.76
C PRO A 44 -36.61 36.04 -4.48
N SER A 45 -37.47 35.34 -3.73
CA SER A 45 -38.72 34.66 -4.10
C SER A 45 -38.86 33.78 -5.37
N CYS A 46 -39.38 32.57 -5.14
CA CYS A 46 -40.06 31.75 -6.16
C CYS A 46 -41.29 32.44 -6.76
N THR A 47 -41.49 32.27 -8.08
CA THR A 47 -42.83 32.17 -8.67
C THR A 47 -42.82 31.23 -9.88
N SER A 48 -43.82 30.34 -9.94
CA SER A 48 -44.03 29.38 -11.02
C SER A 48 -44.77 29.99 -12.21
N VAL A 49 -44.36 29.67 -13.44
CA VAL A 49 -45.24 29.73 -14.63
C VAL A 49 -45.03 28.48 -15.48
N LEU A 50 -46.13 27.80 -15.83
CA LEU A 50 -46.14 26.74 -16.82
C LEU A 50 -46.14 27.30 -18.24
N SER A 51 -45.49 26.60 -19.18
CA SER A 51 -46.11 26.37 -20.48
C SER A 51 -45.87 24.93 -20.95
N ARG A 52 -46.95 24.29 -21.41
CA ARG A 52 -46.93 23.00 -22.11
C ARG A 52 -47.10 23.29 -23.60
N THR A 53 -46.44 22.51 -24.46
CA THR A 53 -47.03 21.85 -25.65
C THR A 53 -46.00 20.90 -26.26
N THR A 54 -46.15 19.57 -26.10
CA THR A 54 -46.69 18.61 -27.10
C THR A 54 -45.85 18.45 -28.39
N GLY A 55 -45.41 17.25 -28.79
CA GLY A 55 -45.47 15.93 -28.13
C GLY A 55 -45.52 14.75 -29.12
N LYS A 56 -46.02 13.61 -28.61
CA LYS A 56 -46.38 12.35 -29.31
C LYS A 56 -45.23 11.49 -29.88
N ALA A 57 -45.37 10.17 -30.06
CA ALA A 57 -45.99 9.08 -29.26
C ALA A 57 -46.03 7.77 -30.09
N ARG A 58 -45.61 6.64 -29.49
CA ARG A 58 -46.09 5.23 -29.62
C ARG A 58 -44.97 4.30 -29.12
N VAL A 59 -45.13 3.34 -28.20
CA VAL A 59 -46.24 2.44 -27.80
C VAL A 59 -46.48 1.25 -28.73
N LEU A 60 -45.99 0.08 -28.29
CA LEU A 60 -46.60 -1.27 -28.24
C LEU A 60 -45.82 -2.02 -27.13
N GLY A 61 -46.35 -2.91 -26.28
CA GLY A 61 -47.72 -3.35 -26.03
C GLY A 61 -47.69 -4.73 -25.33
N GLY A 62 -48.35 -4.91 -24.17
CA GLY A 62 -48.33 -6.22 -23.46
C GLY A 62 -48.93 -6.22 -22.04
N GLY A 63 -50.26 -6.36 -21.93
CA GLY A 63 -50.93 -6.99 -20.78
C GLY A 63 -51.40 -8.41 -21.17
N LEU A 64 -52.03 -9.25 -20.35
CA LEU A 64 -52.79 -9.08 -19.09
C LEU A 64 -52.76 -10.43 -18.32
N GLY A 65 -53.02 -10.43 -17.00
CA GLY A 65 -53.25 -11.68 -16.25
C GLY A 65 -53.42 -11.53 -14.74
N ALA A 66 -54.66 -11.42 -14.26
CA ALA A 66 -55.09 -11.43 -12.85
C ALA A 66 -56.62 -11.74 -12.81
N PRO A 67 -57.34 -11.86 -11.65
CA PRO A 67 -56.94 -11.77 -10.23
C PRO A 67 -57.62 -12.84 -9.30
N LEU A 68 -57.76 -12.51 -7.98
CA LEU A 68 -58.59 -13.12 -6.90
C LEU A 68 -57.89 -14.22 -6.05
N ARG A 69 -57.94 -14.32 -4.71
CA ARG A 69 -58.46 -13.56 -3.51
C ARG A 69 -57.68 -14.09 -2.26
N GLY A 70 -57.58 -13.45 -1.08
CA GLY A 70 -57.95 -12.11 -0.59
C GLY A 70 -58.63 -12.10 0.80
N ARG A 71 -58.07 -11.37 1.81
CA ARG A 71 -58.45 -11.14 3.27
C ARG A 71 -57.42 -11.74 4.27
N ARG A 72 -57.12 -11.19 5.47
CA ARG A 72 -57.77 -10.14 6.32
C ARG A 72 -56.81 -9.62 7.43
N GLY A 73 -56.86 -8.33 7.80
CA GLY A 73 -56.55 -7.76 9.14
C GLY A 73 -55.07 -7.76 9.63
N ALA A 74 -54.63 -6.90 10.55
CA ALA A 74 -55.29 -5.79 11.25
C ALA A 74 -54.29 -4.65 11.61
N SER A 75 -54.82 -3.48 11.99
CA SER A 75 -54.06 -2.25 12.27
C SER A 75 -53.69 -2.08 13.75
N LEU A 76 -52.57 -1.41 14.03
CA LEU A 76 -52.39 -0.59 15.25
C LEU A 76 -51.76 0.77 14.90
N ARG A 77 -52.13 1.81 15.66
CA ARG A 77 -51.70 3.21 15.56
C ARG A 77 -51.20 3.71 16.93
N HIS A 78 -50.58 4.90 16.90
CA HIS A 78 -50.14 5.74 18.03
C HIS A 78 -48.81 5.29 18.68
N SER A 79 -47.99 6.21 19.22
CA SER A 79 -48.30 7.57 19.69
C SER A 79 -47.20 8.60 19.39
N SER A 80 -47.60 9.86 19.17
CA SER A 80 -46.72 11.04 19.27
C SER A 80 -47.23 11.97 20.38
N LEU A 81 -46.34 12.26 21.34
CA LEU A 81 -46.52 13.11 22.53
C LEU A 81 -45.10 13.62 22.92
N PHE A 82 -44.84 14.83 23.41
CA PHE A 82 -45.66 16.04 23.56
C PHE A 82 -44.74 17.28 23.58
N CYS A 83 -45.29 18.49 23.41
CA CYS A 83 -44.55 19.75 23.50
C CYS A 83 -44.73 20.39 24.89
N GLY A 84 -43.65 20.93 25.48
CA GLY A 84 -43.69 21.71 26.72
C GLY A 84 -42.78 22.94 26.63
N ARG A 85 -43.32 24.15 26.83
CA ARG A 85 -42.59 25.44 26.80
C ARG A 85 -42.54 26.09 28.19
N ARG A 86 -41.65 27.10 28.31
CA ARG A 86 -41.57 28.19 29.34
C ARG A 86 -40.72 27.84 30.58
N THR A 87 -39.93 28.74 31.20
CA THR A 87 -39.73 30.21 31.01
C THR A 87 -38.43 30.71 31.69
N GLY A 88 -37.93 31.91 31.30
CA GLY A 88 -36.88 32.69 32.01
C GLY A 88 -35.45 32.21 31.69
N GLY A 89 -34.47 33.03 31.30
CA GLY A 89 -34.00 34.29 31.91
C GLY A 89 -32.66 33.95 32.60
N GLU A 90 -31.50 34.49 32.24
CA GLU A 90 -31.14 35.92 32.19
C GLU A 90 -30.10 36.27 31.10
N ARG A 91 -29.72 37.55 31.05
CA ARG A 91 -28.78 38.13 30.07
C ARG A 91 -27.37 38.26 30.66
N SER A 92 -26.34 38.07 29.83
CA SER A 92 -25.14 38.92 29.90
C SER A 92 -24.42 38.97 28.55
N ALA A 93 -24.23 40.17 28.03
CA ALA A 93 -23.55 40.43 26.77
C ALA A 93 -22.12 40.93 27.04
N ALA A 94 -21.12 40.22 26.52
CA ALA A 94 -19.75 40.71 26.43
C ALA A 94 -19.48 41.26 25.02
N ARG A 95 -18.75 42.37 24.93
CA ARG A 95 -18.76 43.27 23.76
C ARG A 95 -17.76 42.84 22.69
N LEU A 96 -18.23 42.77 21.45
CA LEU A 96 -17.38 42.85 20.25
C LEU A 96 -16.61 44.19 20.27
N ARG A 97 -15.28 44.14 20.13
CA ARG A 97 -14.44 45.33 19.90
C ARG A 97 -14.19 45.48 18.40
N THR A 98 -14.41 46.70 17.88
CA THR A 98 -14.11 47.08 16.51
C THR A 98 -12.62 47.32 16.29
N PRO A 99 -12.09 47.12 15.06
CA PRO A 99 -10.70 47.39 14.74
C PRO A 99 -10.42 48.90 14.64
N ARG A 100 -9.19 49.32 14.97
CA ARG A 100 -8.66 50.67 14.72
C ARG A 100 -7.67 50.64 13.54
N PRO A 101 -7.54 51.74 12.76
CA PRO A 101 -6.80 51.76 11.51
C PRO A 101 -5.28 51.84 11.68
N VAL A 102 -4.57 51.43 10.62
CA VAL A 102 -3.10 51.42 10.48
C VAL A 102 -2.60 52.77 9.95
N PRO A 103 -1.53 53.37 10.52
CA PRO A 103 -0.79 54.46 9.90
C PRO A 103 0.19 53.96 8.82
N SER A 104 0.25 54.65 7.69
CA SER A 104 1.06 54.27 6.52
C SER A 104 2.51 54.77 6.54
N ASP A 105 3.35 54.01 5.83
CA ASP A 105 4.54 54.44 5.09
C ASP A 105 5.78 54.96 5.87
N LYS A 106 6.78 54.08 6.06
CA LYS A 106 8.20 54.42 5.92
C LYS A 106 8.98 53.30 5.21
N ARG A 107 9.69 53.68 4.15
CA ARG A 107 10.51 52.82 3.28
C ARG A 107 11.66 52.15 4.05
N ALA A 108 11.81 50.83 3.91
CA ALA A 108 12.99 50.09 4.32
C ALA A 108 13.71 49.48 3.10
N ARG A 109 15.04 49.69 3.01
CA ARG A 109 15.90 49.10 1.96
C ARG A 109 16.22 47.63 2.31
N PRO A 110 16.44 46.75 1.33
CA PRO A 110 16.87 45.38 1.59
C PRO A 110 18.33 45.35 2.11
N PRO A 111 18.66 44.50 3.09
CA PRO A 111 20.05 44.30 3.52
C PRO A 111 20.84 43.53 2.45
N ALA A 112 22.11 43.88 2.30
CA ALA A 112 22.98 43.37 1.25
C ALA A 112 23.45 41.91 1.49
N ARG A 113 23.68 41.18 0.39
CA ARG A 113 24.36 39.88 0.41
C ARG A 113 25.75 40.02 1.04
N ARG A 114 26.08 39.18 2.03
CA ARG A 114 27.47 38.98 2.47
C ARG A 114 28.10 37.85 1.68
N SER A 115 29.19 38.17 1.00
CA SER A 115 30.11 37.21 0.38
C SER A 115 31.01 36.58 1.44
N PHE A 116 31.12 35.25 1.47
CA PHE A 116 32.20 34.56 2.18
C PHE A 116 33.41 34.42 1.23
N GLY A 117 34.59 34.78 1.73
CA GLY A 117 35.89 34.39 1.18
C GLY A 117 36.70 33.68 2.28
N PRO A 118 37.57 32.70 1.92
CA PRO A 118 38.45 31.99 2.86
C PRO A 118 39.83 32.71 2.96
N PRO A 119 40.84 32.19 3.67
CA PRO A 119 40.89 31.09 4.66
C PRO A 119 41.45 31.56 6.03
N ASP A 120 41.71 30.67 7.02
CA ASP A 120 43.07 30.13 7.28
C ASP A 120 43.14 29.18 8.50
N ALA A 121 44.23 28.41 8.60
CA ALA A 121 44.43 27.31 9.56
C ALA A 121 45.30 27.66 10.79
N ARG A 122 45.28 26.75 11.79
CA ARG A 122 45.81 26.82 13.18
C ARG A 122 44.77 27.45 14.13
N VAL A 123 44.42 26.85 15.27
CA VAL A 123 45.28 26.32 16.35
C VAL A 123 44.82 24.94 16.86
N ALA A 124 45.79 24.10 17.27
CA ALA A 124 45.55 22.83 17.96
C ALA A 124 45.78 22.94 19.48
N ARG A 125 45.29 21.92 20.22
CA ARG A 125 45.31 21.70 21.69
C ARG A 125 44.09 22.22 22.46
N PHE A 126 43.24 21.29 22.90
CA PHE A 126 43.34 20.76 24.26
C PHE A 126 42.85 19.30 24.27
N ALA A 127 43.44 18.47 25.13
CA ALA A 127 43.08 17.07 25.29
C ALA A 127 42.71 16.77 26.75
N ALA A 128 41.84 15.78 26.92
CA ALA A 128 41.55 15.06 28.16
C ALA A 128 41.00 15.84 29.38
N THR A 129 39.71 15.66 29.63
CA THR A 129 39.22 15.31 30.99
C THR A 129 38.26 14.12 30.84
N ALA A 130 38.26 13.20 31.81
CA ALA A 130 37.79 11.83 31.62
C ALA A 130 36.32 11.57 31.98
N ALA A 131 35.78 10.54 31.32
CA ALA A 131 34.81 9.54 31.80
C ALA A 131 34.02 9.81 33.10
N VAL A 132 32.72 10.10 32.94
CA VAL A 132 31.62 9.53 33.76
C VAL A 132 30.45 9.23 32.79
N LEU A 133 29.56 8.30 33.16
CA LEU A 133 28.41 7.80 32.37
C LEU A 133 28.72 6.73 31.30
N SER A 134 29.44 5.70 31.72
CA SER A 134 29.08 4.34 31.29
C SER A 134 27.64 4.06 31.74
N GLY A 135 26.69 3.94 30.81
CA GLY A 135 25.27 3.88 31.18
C GLY A 135 24.25 3.61 30.07
N TYR A 136 24.67 3.45 28.81
CA TYR A 136 23.79 2.98 27.72
C TYR A 136 24.51 1.93 26.87
N ALA A 137 24.65 0.73 27.43
CA ALA A 137 24.82 -0.46 26.60
C ALA A 137 23.54 -0.61 25.78
N CYS A 138 23.63 -0.37 24.47
CA CYS A 138 22.53 -0.61 23.54
C CYS A 138 22.36 -2.13 23.39
N CYS A 139 21.61 -2.73 24.31
CA CYS A 139 21.23 -4.14 24.27
C CYS A 139 20.25 -4.36 23.11
N VAL A 140 20.79 -4.49 21.90
CA VAL A 140 20.08 -5.09 20.77
C VAL A 140 19.72 -6.53 21.16
N PRO A 141 18.43 -6.92 21.22
CA PRO A 141 18.05 -8.30 21.51
C PRO A 141 18.19 -9.16 20.24
N SER A 142 19.42 -9.29 19.71
CA SER A 142 19.73 -10.16 18.56
C SER A 142 19.71 -11.65 18.91
N VAL A 143 19.26 -12.02 20.12
CA VAL A 143 19.33 -13.38 20.66
C VAL A 143 18.00 -13.76 21.34
N ARG A 144 17.00 -14.12 20.52
CA ARG A 144 15.90 -15.02 20.98
C ARG A 144 15.20 -15.83 19.88
N ALA A 145 15.22 -15.41 18.61
CA ALA A 145 14.78 -16.26 17.50
C ALA A 145 15.64 -17.54 17.36
N ALA A 146 16.94 -17.45 17.63
CA ALA A 146 17.84 -18.61 17.65
C ALA A 146 17.63 -19.57 18.83
N ALA A 147 16.83 -19.21 19.84
CA ALA A 147 16.64 -20.04 21.03
C ALA A 147 15.65 -21.21 20.83
N LEU A 148 14.84 -21.18 19.76
CA LEU A 148 14.02 -22.32 19.34
C LEU A 148 14.78 -23.31 18.45
N ALA A 149 15.79 -22.84 17.70
CA ALA A 149 16.70 -23.70 16.92
C ALA A 149 17.73 -24.46 17.77
N ALA A 150 17.75 -24.25 19.10
CA ALA A 150 18.80 -24.72 20.01
C ALA A 150 18.28 -25.74 21.07
N LYS A 151 17.16 -26.40 20.81
CA LYS A 151 16.79 -27.67 21.44
C LYS A 151 16.48 -28.66 20.33
N GLY A 152 17.04 -29.87 20.41
CA GLY A 152 16.65 -30.98 19.53
C GLY A 152 15.25 -31.45 19.89
N GLY A 153 14.24 -30.74 19.38
CA GLY A 153 12.84 -31.13 19.42
C GLY A 153 12.46 -31.94 18.19
N ASP A 154 11.32 -32.62 18.28
CA ASP A 154 10.75 -33.39 17.19
C ASP A 154 10.46 -32.52 15.94
N PRO A 155 10.49 -33.11 14.72
CA PRO A 155 10.23 -32.39 13.47
C PRO A 155 8.84 -31.74 13.49
N MET A 156 8.80 -30.40 13.45
CA MET A 156 7.57 -29.61 13.48
C MET A 156 6.86 -29.65 12.11
N ASN A 157 5.64 -30.14 12.11
CA ASN A 157 4.77 -30.28 10.93
C ASN A 157 3.66 -29.22 10.98
N VAL A 158 3.81 -28.11 10.26
CA VAL A 158 2.84 -27.00 10.24
C VAL A 158 2.19 -26.88 8.87
N VAL A 159 0.85 -26.89 8.82
CA VAL A 159 0.13 -26.60 7.58
C VAL A 159 0.17 -25.10 7.31
N VAL A 160 0.65 -24.70 6.14
CA VAL A 160 0.72 -23.30 5.71
C VAL A 160 -0.33 -23.01 4.65
N PHE A 161 -1.02 -21.88 4.78
CA PHE A 161 -2.02 -21.39 3.82
C PHE A 161 -1.69 -19.98 3.34
N ASP A 162 -1.92 -19.74 2.04
CA ASP A 162 -1.91 -18.42 1.41
C ASP A 162 -3.25 -18.19 0.72
N VAL A 163 -4.12 -17.43 1.38
CA VAL A 163 -5.54 -17.27 1.02
C VAL A 163 -5.70 -16.09 0.08
N GLY A 164 -5.73 -16.36 -1.23
CA GLY A 164 -6.11 -15.38 -2.25
C GLY A 164 -7.62 -15.32 -2.48
N GLY A 165 -8.09 -14.27 -3.15
CA GLY A 165 -9.51 -14.10 -3.52
C GLY A 165 -10.07 -15.13 -4.52
N THR A 166 -9.21 -15.89 -5.20
CA THR A 166 -9.60 -16.88 -6.23
C THR A 166 -9.13 -18.30 -5.89
N SER A 167 -8.00 -18.43 -5.19
CA SER A 167 -7.48 -19.73 -4.75
C SER A 167 -6.74 -19.60 -3.43
N VAL A 168 -6.92 -20.58 -2.56
CA VAL A 168 -6.05 -20.82 -1.41
C VAL A 168 -4.90 -21.70 -1.87
N LYS A 169 -3.66 -21.20 -1.84
CA LYS A 169 -2.48 -22.07 -1.93
C LYS A 169 -2.23 -22.70 -0.56
N TYR A 170 -1.63 -23.87 -0.55
CA TYR A 170 -1.24 -24.56 0.66
C TYR A 170 0.10 -25.27 0.53
N GLY A 171 0.67 -25.67 1.65
CA GLY A 171 1.77 -26.63 1.76
C GLY A 171 1.89 -27.17 3.18
N LEU A 172 2.76 -28.16 3.34
CA LEU A 172 3.23 -28.65 4.64
C LEU A 172 4.64 -28.10 4.86
N MET A 173 4.84 -27.33 5.93
CA MET A 173 6.18 -27.00 6.40
C MET A 173 6.64 -28.12 7.33
N GLN A 174 7.76 -28.75 7.01
CA GLN A 174 8.36 -29.84 7.78
C GLN A 174 9.87 -29.67 7.75
N ASP A 175 10.50 -29.54 8.93
CA ASP A 175 11.95 -29.28 9.10
C ASP A 175 12.42 -27.97 8.45
N ASP A 176 11.64 -26.89 8.59
CA ASP A 176 11.80 -25.60 7.87
C ASP A 176 11.74 -25.73 6.31
N GLU A 177 11.43 -26.91 5.76
CA GLU A 177 11.25 -27.13 4.31
C GLU A 177 9.77 -27.16 3.89
N LEU A 178 9.44 -26.43 2.83
CA LEU A 178 8.09 -26.38 2.26
C LEU A 178 7.87 -27.57 1.31
N LYS A 179 6.93 -28.45 1.66
CA LYS A 179 6.61 -29.71 0.98
C LYS A 179 5.11 -29.79 0.65
N ALA A 180 4.73 -30.81 -0.13
CA ALA A 180 3.34 -31.16 -0.45
C ALA A 180 2.45 -29.98 -0.93
N GLN A 181 3.04 -29.04 -1.68
CA GLN A 181 2.36 -27.81 -2.11
C GLN A 181 1.18 -28.09 -3.06
N GLY A 182 0.18 -27.21 -3.01
CA GLY A 182 -0.94 -27.23 -3.94
C GLY A 182 -1.82 -26.00 -3.83
N LYS A 183 -3.00 -26.06 -4.46
CA LYS A 183 -4.03 -25.04 -4.33
C LYS A 183 -5.44 -25.64 -4.40
N VAL A 184 -6.39 -25.00 -3.74
CA VAL A 184 -7.84 -25.23 -3.89
C VAL A 184 -8.52 -23.91 -4.29
N PRO A 185 -9.71 -23.95 -4.91
CA PRO A 185 -10.50 -22.74 -5.13
C PRO A 185 -10.87 -22.06 -3.81
N THR A 186 -10.84 -20.73 -3.77
CA THR A 186 -11.47 -19.95 -2.68
C THR A 186 -12.97 -19.86 -2.97
N PRO A 187 -13.88 -20.01 -2.00
CA PRO A 187 -15.30 -19.73 -2.21
C PRO A 187 -15.53 -18.28 -2.68
N GLN A 188 -16.27 -18.12 -3.78
CA GLN A 188 -16.56 -16.84 -4.43
C GLN A 188 -18.07 -16.65 -4.63
N GLY A 189 -18.51 -15.39 -4.72
CA GLY A 189 -19.90 -15.03 -4.95
C GLY A 189 -20.57 -14.45 -3.70
N ALA A 190 -21.77 -13.91 -3.86
CA ALA A 190 -22.52 -13.26 -2.77
C ALA A 190 -23.03 -14.26 -1.71
N ASP A 191 -23.26 -15.50 -2.11
CA ASP A 191 -23.75 -16.58 -1.24
C ASP A 191 -22.63 -17.37 -0.57
N ALA A 192 -21.36 -17.06 -0.86
CA ALA A 192 -20.20 -17.77 -0.31
C ALA A 192 -20.07 -17.56 1.21
N THR A 193 -19.89 -18.64 1.95
CA THR A 193 -19.90 -18.66 3.41
C THR A 193 -18.55 -19.00 4.02
N GLN A 194 -18.35 -18.61 5.28
CA GLN A 194 -17.17 -19.00 6.05
C GLN A 194 -17.12 -20.52 6.31
N GLU A 195 -18.26 -21.21 6.43
CA GLU A 195 -18.27 -22.66 6.63
C GLU A 195 -17.80 -23.40 5.37
N GLU A 196 -18.20 -22.97 4.17
CA GLU A 196 -17.65 -23.52 2.92
C GLU A 196 -16.14 -23.30 2.79
N PHE A 197 -15.66 -22.14 3.24
CA PHE A 197 -14.24 -21.84 3.29
C PHE A 197 -13.49 -22.79 4.25
N LEU A 198 -13.97 -22.91 5.50
CA LEU A 198 -13.35 -23.77 6.51
C LEU A 198 -13.42 -25.26 6.15
N ALA A 199 -14.55 -25.75 5.64
CA ALA A 199 -14.70 -27.13 5.15
C ALA A 199 -13.76 -27.42 3.96
N GLY A 200 -13.50 -26.42 3.10
CA GLY A 200 -12.48 -26.52 2.05
C GLY A 200 -11.06 -26.66 2.60
N LEU A 201 -10.76 -26.04 3.76
CA LEU A 201 -9.46 -26.18 4.43
C LEU A 201 -9.35 -27.49 5.21
N ASP A 202 -10.43 -27.99 5.83
CA ASP A 202 -10.44 -29.27 6.55
C ASP A 202 -9.91 -30.41 5.65
N GLY A 203 -10.41 -30.50 4.41
CA GLY A 203 -9.97 -31.51 3.44
C GLY A 203 -8.49 -31.36 3.01
N VAL A 204 -7.93 -30.15 3.09
CA VAL A 204 -6.49 -29.92 2.87
C VAL A 204 -5.67 -30.31 4.10
N ILE A 205 -6.14 -29.98 5.31
CA ILE A 205 -5.49 -30.34 6.57
C ILE A 205 -5.44 -31.86 6.73
N ASP A 206 -6.52 -32.57 6.46
CA ASP A 206 -6.55 -34.04 6.53
C ASP A 206 -5.62 -34.69 5.50
N LYS A 207 -5.55 -34.15 4.28
CA LYS A 207 -4.56 -34.57 3.27
C LYS A 207 -3.13 -34.39 3.81
N LEU A 208 -2.78 -33.18 4.27
CA LEU A 208 -1.42 -32.87 4.71
C LEU A 208 -1.05 -33.58 6.02
N ARG A 209 -2.02 -33.91 6.88
CA ARG A 209 -1.83 -34.77 8.05
C ARG A 209 -1.37 -36.17 7.64
N ALA A 210 -1.93 -36.73 6.56
CA ALA A 210 -1.52 -38.01 6.02
C ALA A 210 -0.09 -37.95 5.43
N GLU A 211 0.23 -36.91 4.66
CA GLU A 211 1.59 -36.66 4.13
C GLU A 211 2.64 -36.49 5.25
N ALA A 212 2.25 -35.87 6.37
CA ALA A 212 3.11 -35.67 7.55
C ALA A 212 3.34 -36.94 8.41
N GLY A 213 2.71 -38.07 8.07
CA GLY A 213 2.77 -39.29 8.88
C GLY A 213 1.86 -39.29 10.12
N GLY A 214 0.93 -38.34 10.23
CA GLY A 214 -0.19 -38.36 11.18
C GLY A 214 -0.24 -37.22 12.19
N ALA A 215 0.90 -36.63 12.57
CA ALA A 215 0.97 -35.52 13.53
C ALA A 215 1.13 -34.17 12.81
N LEU A 216 0.35 -33.17 13.24
CA LEU A 216 0.46 -31.77 12.84
C LEU A 216 0.48 -30.90 14.11
N ASP A 217 1.40 -29.95 14.16
CA ASP A 217 1.64 -29.09 15.32
C ASP A 217 0.93 -27.74 15.25
N GLY A 218 0.34 -27.41 14.10
CA GLY A 218 -0.51 -26.22 13.95
C GLY A 218 -0.81 -25.84 12.50
N VAL A 219 -1.55 -24.73 12.37
CA VAL A 219 -1.89 -24.09 11.09
C VAL A 219 -1.41 -22.64 11.11
N ALA A 220 -0.78 -22.22 10.01
CA ALA A 220 -0.28 -20.87 9.79
C ALA A 220 -0.94 -20.28 8.54
N MET A 221 -1.57 -19.10 8.66
CA MET A 221 -2.37 -18.53 7.56
C MET A 221 -1.94 -17.11 7.19
N SER A 222 -1.51 -16.95 5.94
CA SER A 222 -1.50 -15.69 5.21
C SER A 222 -2.92 -15.41 4.72
N LEU A 223 -3.48 -14.27 5.13
CA LEU A 223 -4.85 -13.87 4.89
C LEU A 223 -4.93 -12.43 4.34
N PRO A 224 -5.94 -12.09 3.53
CA PRO A 224 -6.16 -10.73 3.07
C PRO A 224 -6.86 -9.88 4.14
N GLY A 225 -6.51 -8.58 4.19
CA GLY A 225 -7.17 -7.59 5.04
C GLY A 225 -6.52 -7.34 6.41
N THR A 226 -7.25 -6.64 7.28
CA THR A 226 -6.73 -6.04 8.52
C THR A 226 -6.89 -7.00 9.71
N ILE A 227 -5.76 -7.52 10.21
CA ILE A 227 -5.74 -8.62 11.18
C ILE A 227 -5.03 -8.24 12.49
N ASP A 228 -5.72 -8.48 13.59
CA ASP A 228 -5.23 -8.37 14.96
C ASP A 228 -4.67 -9.73 15.42
N VAL A 229 -3.35 -9.89 15.30
CA VAL A 229 -2.68 -11.19 15.52
C VAL A 229 -2.63 -11.60 16.99
N ASP A 230 -2.65 -10.63 17.91
CA ASP A 230 -2.60 -10.91 19.34
C ASP A 230 -3.94 -11.50 19.81
N ALA A 231 -5.05 -10.90 19.34
CA ALA A 231 -6.40 -11.41 19.55
C ALA A 231 -6.78 -12.58 18.62
N ARG A 232 -6.04 -12.82 17.52
CA ARG A 232 -6.43 -13.67 16.37
C ARG A 232 -7.77 -13.27 15.76
N TYR A 233 -7.95 -11.97 15.51
CA TYR A 233 -9.22 -11.40 15.04
C TYR A 233 -9.07 -10.71 13.68
N ILE A 234 -9.92 -11.06 12.72
CA ILE A 234 -9.94 -10.48 11.38
C ILE A 234 -10.96 -9.33 11.39
N LYS A 235 -10.47 -8.08 11.35
CA LYS A 235 -11.33 -6.89 11.32
C LYS A 235 -11.96 -6.71 9.93
N THR A 236 -11.18 -6.96 8.88
CA THR A 236 -11.63 -6.96 7.48
C THR A 236 -10.99 -8.15 6.76
N GLY A 237 -11.77 -8.88 5.97
CA GLY A 237 -11.32 -10.04 5.17
C GLY A 237 -10.89 -9.69 3.73
N GLY A 238 -10.71 -8.40 3.43
CA GLY A 238 -10.45 -7.92 2.05
C GLY A 238 -11.56 -8.35 1.08
N ALA A 239 -11.21 -9.13 0.06
CA ALA A 239 -12.18 -9.66 -0.90
C ALA A 239 -13.07 -10.78 -0.33
N LEU A 240 -12.68 -11.41 0.80
CA LEU A 240 -13.42 -12.48 1.46
C LEU A 240 -14.36 -11.88 2.49
N LEU A 241 -15.51 -11.36 2.02
CA LEU A 241 -16.47 -10.64 2.88
C LEU A 241 -16.98 -11.48 4.05
N TYR A 242 -17.09 -12.80 3.89
CA TYR A 242 -17.46 -13.75 4.94
C TYR A 242 -16.41 -13.91 6.07
N ASN A 243 -15.21 -13.35 5.92
CA ASN A 243 -14.17 -13.30 6.97
C ASN A 243 -14.07 -11.93 7.66
N TYR A 244 -15.00 -11.00 7.41
CA TYR A 244 -15.09 -9.78 8.22
C TYR A 244 -15.51 -10.12 9.66
N GLU A 245 -15.04 -9.30 10.61
CA GLU A 245 -15.37 -9.38 12.04
C GLU A 245 -15.22 -10.79 12.68
N THR A 246 -14.28 -11.59 12.17
CA THR A 246 -14.13 -13.03 12.50
C THR A 246 -13.12 -13.28 13.62
N ASP A 247 -13.52 -14.07 14.62
CA ASP A 247 -12.64 -14.63 15.64
C ASP A 247 -12.03 -15.97 15.19
N ALA A 248 -10.75 -15.97 14.81
CA ALA A 248 -10.03 -17.16 14.37
C ALA A 248 -9.59 -18.09 15.52
N ASN A 249 -9.82 -17.75 16.79
CA ASN A 249 -9.69 -18.72 17.88
C ASN A 249 -10.71 -19.87 17.73
N THR A 250 -11.84 -19.62 17.07
CA THR A 250 -12.81 -20.66 16.71
C THR A 250 -12.23 -21.71 15.76
N TRP A 251 -11.29 -21.32 14.89
CA TRP A 251 -10.62 -22.21 13.94
C TRP A 251 -9.62 -23.13 14.65
N ALA A 252 -8.92 -22.62 15.67
CA ALA A 252 -8.07 -23.45 16.55
C ALA A 252 -8.89 -24.51 17.30
N ALA A 253 -10.11 -24.17 17.72
CA ALA A 253 -11.04 -25.13 18.30
C ALA A 253 -11.54 -26.16 17.27
N ARG A 254 -11.79 -25.75 16.01
CA ARG A 254 -12.20 -26.65 14.91
C ARG A 254 -11.13 -27.71 14.60
N TRP A 255 -9.87 -27.30 14.50
CA TRP A 255 -8.77 -28.18 14.09
C TRP A 255 -8.03 -28.86 15.25
N GLY A 256 -8.32 -28.48 16.50
CA GLY A 256 -7.72 -29.06 17.70
C GLY A 256 -6.23 -28.74 17.86
N MET A 257 -5.73 -27.71 17.19
CA MET A 257 -4.31 -27.33 17.15
C MET A 257 -4.14 -25.81 17.10
N PRO A 258 -2.96 -25.27 17.47
CA PRO A 258 -2.69 -23.84 17.36
C PRO A 258 -2.90 -23.30 15.95
N VAL A 259 -3.56 -22.14 15.85
CA VAL A 259 -3.72 -21.39 14.61
C VAL A 259 -3.11 -20.01 14.80
N GLU A 260 -2.29 -19.56 13.87
CA GLU A 260 -1.81 -18.17 13.84
C GLU A 260 -2.07 -17.58 12.46
N ILE A 261 -2.51 -16.32 12.45
CA ILE A 261 -3.01 -15.62 11.27
C ILE A 261 -2.30 -14.28 11.12
N GLU A 262 -1.97 -13.88 9.89
CA GLU A 262 -1.31 -12.61 9.58
C GLU A 262 -1.72 -12.12 8.19
N ASN A 263 -1.62 -10.80 7.97
CA ASN A 263 -1.85 -10.21 6.66
C ASN A 263 -0.84 -10.73 5.60
N ASP A 264 -1.31 -10.97 4.38
CA ASP A 264 -0.54 -11.45 3.23
C ASP A 264 0.76 -10.66 2.93
N ALA A 265 0.68 -9.34 2.76
CA ALA A 265 1.85 -8.50 2.52
C ALA A 265 2.81 -8.48 3.72
N ARG A 266 2.29 -8.62 4.95
CA ARG A 266 3.11 -8.78 6.15
C ARG A 266 3.78 -10.16 6.21
N CYS A 267 3.13 -11.23 5.79
CA CYS A 267 3.75 -12.54 5.63
C CYS A 267 4.94 -12.46 4.68
N ALA A 268 4.77 -11.90 3.47
CA ALA A 268 5.87 -11.68 2.54
C ALA A 268 7.02 -10.87 3.19
N THR A 269 6.69 -9.84 3.96
CA THR A 269 7.67 -9.02 4.71
C THR A 269 8.43 -9.82 5.77
N ILE A 270 7.76 -10.70 6.51
CA ILE A 270 8.39 -11.59 7.50
C ILE A 270 9.32 -12.58 6.81
N ALA A 271 8.91 -13.16 5.68
CA ALA A 271 9.75 -14.10 4.91
C ALA A 271 11.05 -13.42 4.42
N GLU A 272 10.94 -12.22 3.85
CA GLU A 272 12.12 -11.47 3.40
C GLU A 272 13.02 -11.02 4.55
N TYR A 273 12.48 -10.73 5.74
CA TYR A 273 13.29 -10.38 6.90
C TYR A 273 13.98 -11.57 7.57
N ASP A 274 13.27 -12.69 7.75
CA ASP A 274 13.84 -13.86 8.42
C ASP A 274 14.85 -14.59 7.53
N LEU A 275 14.57 -14.70 6.22
CA LEU A 275 15.27 -15.63 5.31
C LEU A 275 15.63 -15.03 3.94
N GLY A 276 15.33 -13.76 3.67
CA GLY A 276 15.48 -13.12 2.36
C GLY A 276 16.22 -11.78 2.39
N ASN A 277 15.84 -10.87 1.50
CA ASN A 277 16.65 -9.68 1.20
C ASN A 277 16.43 -8.49 2.16
N LEU A 278 15.66 -8.66 3.24
CA LEU A 278 15.59 -7.71 4.36
C LEU A 278 16.39 -8.18 5.59
N GLN A 279 17.11 -9.32 5.51
CA GLN A 279 17.93 -9.82 6.63
C GLN A 279 18.92 -8.78 7.14
N GLY A 280 18.79 -8.43 8.43
CA GLY A 280 19.69 -7.48 9.11
C GLY A 280 19.36 -6.00 8.92
N ALA A 281 18.35 -5.65 8.13
CA ALA A 281 17.85 -4.27 8.03
C ALA A 281 17.27 -3.81 9.38
N LYS A 282 17.56 -2.58 9.81
CA LYS A 282 16.94 -1.96 10.98
C LYS A 282 15.57 -1.44 10.63
N THR A 283 15.46 -0.77 9.49
CA THR A 283 14.19 -0.38 8.88
C THR A 283 14.14 -0.93 7.46
N GLY A 284 13.16 -1.80 7.19
CA GLY A 284 12.98 -2.45 5.90
C GLY A 284 11.55 -2.32 5.42
N VAL A 285 11.35 -2.23 4.09
CA VAL A 285 10.02 -2.14 3.48
C VAL A 285 9.89 -3.18 2.38
N VAL A 286 8.76 -3.89 2.32
CA VAL A 286 8.34 -4.63 1.11
C VAL A 286 7.26 -3.84 0.39
N LEU A 287 7.36 -3.77 -0.94
CA LEU A 287 6.31 -3.33 -1.86
C LEU A 287 6.01 -4.46 -2.84
N ALA A 288 4.86 -5.11 -2.72
CA ALA A 288 4.46 -6.27 -3.53
C ALA A 288 3.48 -5.87 -4.63
N PHE A 289 3.94 -5.91 -5.89
CA PHE A 289 3.21 -5.41 -7.06
C PHE A 289 2.32 -6.49 -7.70
N GLY A 290 1.00 -6.35 -7.55
CA GLY A 290 -0.01 -7.24 -8.11
C GLY A 290 -1.19 -6.46 -8.68
N THR A 291 -2.42 -6.85 -8.29
CA THR A 291 -3.64 -6.07 -8.61
C THR A 291 -3.59 -4.68 -7.97
N GLY A 292 -3.13 -4.62 -6.73
CA GLY A 292 -2.70 -3.39 -6.06
C GLY A 292 -1.22 -3.46 -5.67
N ILE A 293 -0.87 -2.72 -4.61
CA ILE A 293 0.46 -2.75 -3.98
C ILE A 293 0.29 -3.16 -2.53
N GLY A 294 0.59 -4.43 -2.23
CA GLY A 294 0.71 -4.89 -0.85
C GLY A 294 1.97 -4.28 -0.24
N GLY A 295 1.95 -3.97 1.06
CA GLY A 295 3.15 -3.46 1.73
C GLY A 295 3.29 -3.96 3.16
N GLY A 296 4.52 -3.92 3.64
CA GLY A 296 4.84 -4.21 5.02
C GLY A 296 6.15 -3.55 5.41
N ILE A 297 6.27 -3.25 6.71
CA ILE A 297 7.36 -2.46 7.27
C ILE A 297 7.97 -3.28 8.41
N ILE A 298 9.29 -3.43 8.41
CA ILE A 298 10.07 -3.89 9.56
C ILE A 298 10.69 -2.67 10.25
N ILE A 299 10.60 -2.62 11.58
CA ILE A 299 11.37 -1.70 12.42
C ILE A 299 11.98 -2.51 13.57
N ASN A 300 13.31 -2.47 13.70
CA ASN A 300 14.09 -3.21 14.70
C ASN A 300 13.80 -4.73 14.72
N GLY A 301 13.55 -5.31 13.54
CA GLY A 301 13.27 -6.74 13.34
C GLY A 301 11.83 -7.20 13.57
N GLU A 302 10.95 -6.30 14.00
CA GLU A 302 9.52 -6.58 14.16
C GLU A 302 8.68 -5.90 13.08
N VAL A 303 7.57 -6.55 12.71
CA VAL A 303 6.61 -5.98 11.76
C VAL A 303 5.88 -4.81 12.40
N TYR A 304 6.07 -3.62 11.85
CA TYR A 304 5.38 -2.42 12.31
C TYR A 304 3.97 -2.35 11.71
N LYS A 305 2.95 -2.44 12.59
CA LYS A 305 1.52 -2.46 12.21
C LYS A 305 0.78 -1.15 12.53
N GLY A 306 1.33 -0.35 13.45
CA GLY A 306 0.67 0.83 14.02
C GLY A 306 -0.58 0.50 14.84
N THR A 307 -1.09 1.48 15.59
CA THR A 307 -2.21 1.31 16.54
C THR A 307 -3.48 0.76 15.92
N HIS A 308 -3.78 1.13 14.67
CA HIS A 308 -5.00 0.71 13.96
C HIS A 308 -4.78 -0.49 13.03
N LEU A 309 -3.55 -1.04 12.96
CA LEU A 309 -3.17 -2.15 12.09
C LEU A 309 -3.18 -1.82 10.57
N TYR A 310 -3.08 -0.52 10.22
CA TYR A 310 -3.02 0.00 8.84
C TYR A 310 -1.60 0.43 8.39
N ALA A 311 -0.56 0.27 9.22
CA ALA A 311 0.81 0.56 8.75
C ALA A 311 1.23 -0.50 7.71
N GLY A 312 1.83 -0.03 6.61
CA GLY A 312 2.18 -0.87 5.45
C GLY A 312 1.12 -0.93 4.36
N GLU A 313 -0.06 -0.34 4.52
CA GLU A 313 -1.16 -0.34 3.52
C GLU A 313 -0.84 0.56 2.31
N ALA A 314 0.21 0.22 1.56
CA ALA A 314 0.78 1.04 0.49
C ALA A 314 -0.21 1.36 -0.63
N SER A 315 -1.14 0.43 -0.94
CA SER A 315 -2.23 0.66 -1.89
C SER A 315 -3.08 1.89 -1.57
N MET A 316 -3.20 2.25 -0.29
CA MET A 316 -4.06 3.33 0.22
C MET A 316 -3.34 4.68 0.36
N ILE A 317 -2.07 4.77 -0.07
CA ILE A 317 -1.37 6.05 -0.22
C ILE A 317 -2.01 6.81 -1.39
N TYR A 318 -2.48 8.03 -1.16
CA TYR A 318 -3.05 8.88 -2.21
C TYR A 318 -2.00 9.85 -2.76
N ILE A 319 -1.77 9.74 -4.06
CA ILE A 319 -0.86 10.60 -4.85
C ILE A 319 -1.56 11.90 -5.23
N GLU A 320 -2.85 11.80 -5.56
CA GLU A 320 -3.73 12.90 -5.92
C GLU A 320 -4.99 12.86 -5.03
N THR A 321 -5.71 13.98 -4.93
CA THR A 321 -6.99 14.01 -4.21
C THR A 321 -8.02 13.13 -4.93
N PRO A 322 -8.61 12.12 -4.28
CA PRO A 322 -9.62 11.28 -4.92
C PRO A 322 -10.87 12.08 -5.32
N PRO A 323 -11.50 11.77 -6.48
CA PRO A 323 -12.80 12.30 -6.83
C PRO A 323 -13.88 11.78 -5.88
N VAL A 324 -15.01 12.50 -5.78
CA VAL A 324 -16.19 12.04 -5.04
C VAL A 324 -16.94 11.02 -5.89
N THR A 325 -16.48 9.77 -5.85
CA THR A 325 -17.02 8.60 -6.58
C THR A 325 -17.22 7.41 -5.62
N GLN A 326 -17.93 6.39 -6.09
CA GLN A 326 -18.00 5.07 -5.44
C GLN A 326 -17.10 4.02 -6.12
N GLU A 327 -16.37 4.42 -7.17
CA GLU A 327 -15.42 3.55 -7.86
C GLU A 327 -14.22 3.22 -6.99
N LEU A 328 -13.85 1.93 -6.96
CA LEU A 328 -12.74 1.43 -6.15
C LEU A 328 -11.36 1.83 -6.72
N VAL A 329 -11.28 2.01 -8.04
CA VAL A 329 -10.10 2.49 -8.75
C VAL A 329 -10.38 3.92 -9.18
N SER A 330 -9.63 4.86 -8.64
CA SER A 330 -9.89 6.30 -8.78
C SER A 330 -8.93 7.01 -9.75
N GLY A 331 -7.84 6.33 -10.12
CA GLY A 331 -6.71 6.92 -10.83
C GLY A 331 -5.76 7.73 -9.93
N THR A 332 -6.02 7.82 -8.62
CA THR A 332 -5.35 8.77 -7.71
C THR A 332 -4.52 8.12 -6.59
N SER A 333 -4.71 6.82 -6.31
CA SER A 333 -3.91 6.10 -5.32
C SER A 333 -2.57 5.61 -5.89
N PHE A 334 -1.64 5.21 -5.01
CA PHE A 334 -0.38 4.58 -5.38
C PHE A 334 -0.62 3.24 -6.09
N SER A 335 -1.61 2.46 -5.64
CA SER A 335 -2.09 1.29 -6.37
C SER A 335 -2.58 1.65 -7.78
N ASP A 336 -3.42 2.68 -7.91
CA ASP A 336 -4.04 3.09 -9.18
C ASP A 336 -3.02 3.54 -10.23
N LYS A 337 -1.85 4.05 -9.81
CA LYS A 337 -0.78 4.50 -10.73
C LYS A 337 0.38 3.50 -10.88
N CYS A 338 0.65 2.67 -9.88
CA CYS A 338 1.88 1.88 -9.80
C CYS A 338 1.69 0.37 -9.56
N SER A 339 0.46 -0.18 -9.52
CA SER A 339 0.29 -1.65 -9.51
C SER A 339 0.65 -2.29 -10.86
N THR A 340 0.92 -3.60 -10.86
CA THR A 340 1.17 -4.37 -12.08
C THR A 340 -0.02 -4.31 -13.03
N VAL A 341 -1.25 -4.40 -12.49
CA VAL A 341 -2.49 -4.28 -13.26
C VAL A 341 -2.68 -2.88 -13.85
N SER A 342 -2.27 -1.83 -13.14
CA SER A 342 -2.33 -0.48 -13.73
C SER A 342 -1.34 -0.31 -14.88
N LEU A 343 -0.11 -0.82 -14.74
CA LEU A 343 0.88 -0.80 -15.81
C LEU A 343 0.39 -1.55 -17.06
N THR A 344 -0.08 -2.78 -16.92
CA THR A 344 -0.54 -3.57 -18.09
C THR A 344 -1.79 -3.01 -18.73
N ARG A 345 -2.72 -2.44 -17.95
CA ARG A 345 -3.89 -1.72 -18.48
C ARG A 345 -3.46 -0.50 -19.30
N LEU A 346 -2.62 0.38 -18.74
CA LEU A 346 -2.14 1.59 -19.44
C LEU A 346 -1.33 1.24 -20.70
N MET A 347 -0.55 0.17 -20.66
CA MET A 347 0.19 -0.36 -21.82
C MET A 347 -0.75 -0.86 -22.92
N ALA A 348 -1.77 -1.64 -22.57
CA ALA A 348 -2.76 -2.13 -23.51
C ALA A 348 -3.57 -0.99 -24.15
N GLU A 349 -4.06 -0.05 -23.32
CA GLU A 349 -4.75 1.16 -23.76
C GLU A 349 -3.90 1.98 -24.75
N ALA A 350 -2.63 2.24 -24.42
CA ALA A 350 -1.73 3.02 -25.26
C ALA A 350 -1.38 2.34 -26.60
N LYS A 351 -1.46 1.00 -26.67
CA LYS A 351 -1.20 0.20 -27.88
C LYS A 351 -2.46 -0.23 -28.63
N GLY A 352 -3.66 0.11 -28.14
CA GLY A 352 -4.93 -0.27 -28.75
C GLY A 352 -5.23 -1.77 -28.66
N LEU A 353 -4.87 -2.40 -27.54
CA LEU A 353 -5.07 -3.82 -27.27
C LEU A 353 -6.12 -4.01 -26.14
N ASP A 354 -6.83 -5.14 -26.14
CA ASP A 354 -7.80 -5.48 -25.10
C ASP A 354 -7.14 -5.81 -23.73
N GLY A 355 -5.85 -6.15 -23.74
CA GLY A 355 -5.05 -6.46 -22.55
C GLY A 355 -3.62 -6.85 -22.91
N CYS A 356 -2.76 -6.95 -21.89
CA CYS A 356 -1.40 -7.52 -22.01
C CYS A 356 -0.92 -8.06 -20.65
N SER A 357 0.13 -8.89 -20.67
CA SER A 357 0.83 -9.36 -19.48
C SER A 357 1.96 -8.40 -19.05
N GLY A 358 2.48 -8.57 -17.83
CA GLY A 358 3.62 -7.78 -17.35
C GLY A 358 4.89 -8.08 -18.15
N GLU A 359 5.07 -9.34 -18.56
CA GLU A 359 6.16 -9.82 -19.40
C GLU A 359 6.08 -9.20 -20.82
N GLU A 360 4.90 -9.12 -21.41
CA GLU A 360 4.69 -8.45 -22.71
C GLU A 360 5.00 -6.95 -22.63
N ALA A 361 4.48 -6.28 -21.59
CA ALA A 361 4.75 -4.86 -21.34
C ALA A 361 6.26 -4.58 -21.22
N LEU A 362 6.99 -5.35 -20.41
CA LEU A 362 8.43 -5.21 -20.26
C LEU A 362 9.20 -5.61 -21.53
N ALA A 363 8.72 -6.57 -22.31
CA ALA A 363 9.33 -6.95 -23.59
C ALA A 363 9.27 -5.80 -24.61
N TRP A 364 8.16 -5.05 -24.69
CA TRP A 364 8.06 -3.87 -25.56
C TRP A 364 9.01 -2.74 -25.13
N VAL A 365 9.12 -2.48 -23.82
CA VAL A 365 10.07 -1.50 -23.28
C VAL A 365 11.52 -1.92 -23.60
N LYS A 366 11.86 -3.20 -23.41
CA LYS A 366 13.19 -3.75 -23.76
C LYS A 366 13.50 -3.67 -25.26
N ALA A 367 12.48 -3.78 -26.11
CA ALA A 367 12.61 -3.60 -27.56
C ALA A 367 12.76 -2.12 -27.99
N GLY A 368 12.58 -1.16 -27.08
CA GLY A 368 12.65 0.27 -27.38
C GLY A 368 11.41 0.81 -28.08
N ASP A 369 10.24 0.17 -27.91
CA ASP A 369 8.96 0.66 -28.43
C ASP A 369 8.61 2.01 -27.77
N GLU A 370 8.57 3.08 -28.56
CA GLU A 370 8.47 4.47 -28.05
C GLU A 370 7.21 4.70 -27.20
N VAL A 371 6.10 4.03 -27.54
CA VAL A 371 4.83 4.13 -26.80
C VAL A 371 4.93 3.41 -25.45
N ALA A 372 5.44 2.17 -25.44
CA ALA A 372 5.62 1.41 -24.22
C ALA A 372 6.63 2.10 -23.27
N CYS A 373 7.73 2.62 -23.81
CA CYS A 373 8.70 3.41 -23.05
C CYS A 373 8.04 4.61 -22.38
N GLY A 374 7.24 5.41 -23.10
CA GLY A 374 6.57 6.58 -22.51
C GLY A 374 5.58 6.24 -21.38
N VAL A 375 4.87 5.12 -21.49
CA VAL A 375 4.00 4.62 -20.41
C VAL A 375 4.84 4.16 -19.21
N PHE A 376 5.93 3.43 -19.44
CA PHE A 376 6.80 2.92 -18.38
C PHE A 376 7.58 4.03 -17.67
N ASP A 377 8.04 5.05 -18.39
CA ASP A 377 8.69 6.23 -17.83
C ASP A 377 7.71 6.97 -16.89
N THR A 378 6.46 7.16 -17.31
CA THR A 378 5.39 7.75 -16.47
C THR A 378 5.11 6.90 -15.23
N TYR A 379 5.12 5.57 -15.36
CA TYR A 379 4.98 4.65 -14.22
C TYR A 379 6.14 4.81 -13.22
N LEU A 380 7.39 4.87 -13.71
CA LEU A 380 8.60 5.04 -12.90
C LEU A 380 8.68 6.41 -12.22
N GLU A 381 8.22 7.50 -12.86
CA GLU A 381 8.12 8.83 -12.25
C GLU A 381 7.17 8.81 -11.03
N ASN A 382 6.04 8.11 -11.12
CA ASN A 382 5.13 7.96 -9.99
C ASN A 382 5.73 7.08 -8.89
N LEU A 383 6.30 5.92 -9.25
CA LEU A 383 6.86 4.97 -8.29
C LEU A 383 8.09 5.53 -7.55
N SER A 384 8.99 6.22 -8.24
CA SER A 384 10.17 6.83 -7.62
C SER A 384 9.81 7.93 -6.63
N ARG A 385 8.78 8.74 -6.91
CA ARG A 385 8.25 9.74 -5.97
C ARG A 385 7.68 9.08 -4.71
N GLU A 386 6.91 7.99 -4.83
CA GLU A 386 6.35 7.34 -3.65
C GLU A 386 7.41 6.60 -2.82
N ILE A 387 8.46 6.04 -3.44
CA ILE A 387 9.63 5.52 -2.71
C ILE A 387 10.39 6.66 -2.00
N HIS A 388 10.52 7.85 -2.60
CA HIS A 388 11.06 9.03 -1.91
C HIS A 388 10.18 9.49 -0.72
N ASN A 389 8.85 9.45 -0.86
CA ASN A 389 7.94 9.73 0.24
C ASN A 389 8.12 8.71 1.39
N ILE A 390 8.30 7.43 1.06
CA ILE A 390 8.65 6.38 2.03
C ILE A 390 10.01 6.67 2.70
N GLN A 391 11.02 7.11 1.95
CA GLN A 391 12.31 7.52 2.51
C GLN A 391 12.16 8.66 3.53
N CYS A 392 11.38 9.69 3.20
CA CYS A 392 11.13 10.81 4.10
C CYS A 392 10.42 10.43 5.41
N LEU A 393 9.64 9.34 5.41
CA LEU A 393 8.81 8.94 6.55
C LEU A 393 9.44 7.85 7.43
N LEU A 394 10.18 6.92 6.82
CA LEU A 394 10.70 5.72 7.50
C LEU A 394 12.23 5.63 7.48
N ASP A 395 12.90 6.34 6.58
CA ASP A 395 14.34 6.25 6.31
C ASP A 395 14.86 4.78 6.26
N PRO A 396 14.30 3.93 5.38
CA PRO A 396 14.65 2.52 5.31
C PRO A 396 16.08 2.30 4.83
N ASP A 397 16.73 1.28 5.37
CA ASP A 397 17.98 0.74 4.85
C ASP A 397 17.73 0.06 3.49
N VAL A 398 16.61 -0.69 3.38
CA VAL A 398 16.28 -1.55 2.24
C VAL A 398 14.79 -1.47 1.86
N VAL A 399 14.51 -1.39 0.55
CA VAL A 399 13.20 -1.59 -0.05
C VAL A 399 13.23 -2.82 -0.97
N CYS A 400 12.48 -3.86 -0.61
CA CYS A 400 12.32 -5.07 -1.43
C CYS A 400 11.06 -4.98 -2.32
N LEU A 401 11.23 -5.26 -3.61
CA LEU A 401 10.17 -5.26 -4.61
C LEU A 401 9.65 -6.69 -4.82
N GLY A 402 8.40 -6.95 -4.50
CA GLY A 402 7.72 -8.25 -4.63
C GLY A 402 6.67 -8.29 -5.74
N GLY A 403 6.01 -9.43 -5.89
CA GLY A 403 5.00 -9.66 -6.93
C GLY A 403 5.59 -10.14 -8.26
N GLY A 404 4.73 -10.50 -9.22
CA GLY A 404 5.16 -11.17 -10.45
C GLY A 404 6.17 -10.38 -11.28
N ILE A 405 5.93 -9.08 -11.45
CA ILE A 405 6.76 -8.18 -12.27
C ILE A 405 8.18 -8.01 -11.73
N SER A 406 8.41 -8.18 -10.41
CA SER A 406 9.73 -8.01 -9.81
C SER A 406 10.68 -9.20 -10.03
N GLN A 407 10.18 -10.32 -10.58
CA GLN A 407 11.03 -11.43 -11.04
C GLN A 407 11.90 -11.02 -12.24
N ASP A 408 11.48 -10.03 -13.02
CA ASP A 408 12.27 -9.48 -14.11
C ASP A 408 13.29 -8.47 -13.58
N SER A 409 14.57 -8.84 -13.59
CA SER A 409 15.67 -7.99 -13.10
C SER A 409 15.76 -6.64 -13.81
N PHE A 410 15.24 -6.52 -15.05
CA PHE A 410 15.15 -5.24 -15.74
C PHE A 410 14.21 -4.26 -15.04
N PHE A 411 13.07 -4.73 -14.53
CA PHE A 411 12.14 -3.90 -13.77
C PHE A 411 12.82 -3.36 -12.51
N VAL A 412 13.49 -4.24 -11.76
CA VAL A 412 14.16 -3.87 -10.50
C VAL A 412 15.30 -2.87 -10.74
N GLU A 413 16.12 -3.05 -11.78
CA GLU A 413 17.15 -2.05 -12.13
C GLU A 413 16.51 -0.72 -12.56
N LYS A 414 15.42 -0.74 -13.34
CA LYS A 414 14.75 0.48 -13.79
C LYS A 414 14.13 1.27 -12.63
N VAL A 415 13.56 0.60 -11.63
CA VAL A 415 13.12 1.25 -10.37
C VAL A 415 14.32 1.84 -9.64
N ARG A 416 15.44 1.11 -9.54
CA ARG A 416 16.68 1.58 -8.89
C ARG A 416 17.29 2.80 -9.59
N GLU A 417 17.31 2.82 -10.93
CA GLU A 417 17.69 3.99 -11.73
C GLU A 417 16.76 5.18 -11.47
N ALA A 418 15.43 4.98 -11.51
CA ALA A 418 14.46 6.05 -11.30
C ALA A 418 14.53 6.66 -9.90
N VAL A 419 14.70 5.84 -8.85
CA VAL A 419 14.82 6.31 -7.46
C VAL A 419 16.14 7.05 -7.25
N ARG A 420 17.26 6.59 -7.81
CA ARG A 420 18.53 7.35 -7.77
C ARG A 420 18.39 8.70 -8.47
N TYR A 421 17.88 8.72 -9.70
CA TYR A 421 17.66 9.96 -10.45
C TYR A 421 16.77 10.95 -9.70
N PHE A 422 15.67 10.47 -9.08
CA PHE A 422 14.79 11.32 -8.28
C PHE A 422 15.54 11.95 -7.10
N ASN A 423 16.32 11.18 -6.36
CA ASN A 423 16.95 11.62 -5.10
C ASN A 423 18.30 12.35 -5.30
N GLU A 424 19.05 12.06 -6.36
CA GLU A 424 20.40 12.57 -6.58
C GLU A 424 20.46 13.69 -7.65
N ASP A 425 19.72 13.55 -8.76
CA ASP A 425 19.83 14.42 -9.94
C ASP A 425 18.67 15.44 -10.06
N LEU A 426 17.45 15.05 -9.70
CA LEU A 426 16.24 15.86 -9.90
C LEU A 426 16.03 16.91 -8.79
N LEU A 427 16.40 16.59 -7.56
CA LEU A 427 16.28 17.47 -6.40
C LEU A 427 17.40 18.52 -6.36
N PRO A 428 17.19 19.68 -5.70
CA PRO A 428 18.22 20.72 -5.56
C PRO A 428 19.37 20.35 -4.60
N PHE A 429 19.32 19.16 -4.00
CA PHE A 429 20.33 18.56 -3.13
C PHE A 429 20.18 17.03 -3.22
N ALA A 430 21.28 16.29 -3.02
CA ALA A 430 21.21 14.84 -2.92
C ALA A 430 20.50 14.41 -1.64
N PHE A 431 19.61 13.43 -1.76
CA PHE A 431 18.86 12.81 -0.65
C PHE A 431 19.31 11.34 -0.48
N PRO A 432 19.21 10.75 0.73
CA PRO A 432 19.49 9.32 0.91
C PRO A 432 18.67 8.43 -0.03
N VAL A 433 19.29 7.35 -0.50
CA VAL A 433 18.68 6.34 -1.38
C VAL A 433 18.76 5.00 -0.66
N PRO A 434 17.64 4.26 -0.51
CA PRO A 434 17.66 2.95 0.12
C PRO A 434 18.26 1.92 -0.84
N GLU A 435 18.79 0.81 -0.32
CA GLU A 435 19.07 -0.32 -1.19
C GLU A 435 17.76 -0.87 -1.77
N ILE A 436 17.73 -1.15 -3.08
CA ILE A 436 16.54 -1.70 -3.74
C ILE A 436 16.85 -3.07 -4.28
N HIS A 437 16.15 -4.09 -3.80
CA HIS A 437 16.31 -5.50 -4.16
C HIS A 437 14.99 -6.11 -4.63
N ALA A 438 15.03 -7.25 -5.32
CA ALA A 438 13.85 -8.08 -5.49
C ALA A 438 13.55 -8.84 -4.19
N CYS A 439 12.30 -9.20 -3.93
CA CYS A 439 11.99 -10.26 -2.96
C CYS A 439 12.62 -11.59 -3.42
N LYS A 440 13.10 -12.41 -2.49
CA LYS A 440 13.69 -13.73 -2.75
C LYS A 440 12.65 -14.82 -3.01
N PHE A 441 11.52 -14.80 -2.29
CA PHE A 441 10.59 -15.95 -2.24
C PHE A 441 9.41 -15.89 -3.23
N PHE A 442 9.21 -14.76 -3.91
CA PHE A 442 8.18 -14.56 -4.93
C PHE A 442 6.81 -15.17 -4.59
N ASN A 443 6.43 -16.28 -5.23
CA ASN A 443 5.13 -16.94 -5.12
C ASN A 443 4.90 -17.65 -3.77
N ASP A 444 5.98 -18.01 -3.08
CA ASP A 444 5.99 -18.79 -1.83
C ASP A 444 6.19 -17.90 -0.59
N ALA A 445 6.49 -16.61 -0.78
CA ALA A 445 6.77 -15.65 0.29
C ALA A 445 5.68 -15.61 1.36
N ASN A 446 4.41 -15.73 0.96
CA ASN A 446 3.27 -15.73 1.87
C ASN A 446 3.20 -17.02 2.72
N LEU A 447 3.51 -18.18 2.14
CA LEU A 447 3.50 -19.48 2.83
C LEU A 447 4.65 -19.58 3.84
N VAL A 448 5.87 -19.22 3.41
CA VAL A 448 7.05 -19.12 4.28
C VAL A 448 6.80 -18.09 5.38
N GLY A 449 6.27 -16.92 5.03
CA GLY A 449 5.97 -15.83 5.94
C GLY A 449 4.98 -16.18 7.04
N ALA A 450 3.90 -16.87 6.68
CA ALA A 450 2.91 -17.36 7.63
C ALA A 450 3.54 -18.33 8.64
N TYR A 451 4.38 -19.27 8.19
CA TYR A 451 5.09 -20.18 9.08
C TYR A 451 6.06 -19.45 10.03
N ARG A 452 6.87 -18.51 9.51
CA ARG A 452 7.78 -17.70 10.33
C ARG A 452 6.99 -16.85 11.34
N HIS A 453 5.84 -16.31 10.96
CA HIS A 453 4.90 -15.66 11.88
C HIS A 453 4.39 -16.61 12.97
N PHE A 454 3.95 -17.81 12.61
CA PHE A 454 3.49 -18.85 13.54
C PHE A 454 4.56 -19.17 14.59
N LEU A 455 5.82 -19.39 14.18
CA LEU A 455 6.92 -19.63 15.11
C LEU A 455 7.15 -18.45 16.08
N ARG A 456 7.14 -17.21 15.59
CA ARG A 456 7.24 -16.00 16.43
C ARG A 456 6.10 -15.93 17.45
N MET A 457 4.86 -16.24 17.04
CA MET A 457 3.70 -16.17 17.92
C MET A 457 3.64 -17.33 18.93
N GLN A 458 4.01 -18.56 18.56
CA GLN A 458 4.16 -19.64 19.54
C GLN A 458 5.24 -19.29 20.59
N ALA A 459 6.38 -18.74 20.15
CA ALA A 459 7.43 -18.25 21.06
C ALA A 459 6.92 -17.15 22.00
N LYS A 460 6.14 -16.19 21.49
CA LYS A 460 5.55 -15.07 22.25
C LYS A 460 4.50 -15.55 23.26
N ARG A 461 3.69 -16.55 22.90
CA ARG A 461 2.61 -17.08 23.77
C ARG A 461 3.11 -18.07 24.83
N ALA A 462 4.32 -18.61 24.66
CA ALA A 462 4.98 -19.50 25.63
C ALA A 462 5.89 -18.78 26.64
N ALA A 463 6.06 -17.45 26.50
CA ALA A 463 6.94 -16.61 27.31
C ALA A 463 6.16 -15.77 28.34
#